data_AF-A0A8T3Y6B0-F1
#
_entry.id   AF-A0A8T3Y6B0-F1
#
_cell.length_a   1.000
_cell.length_b   1.000
_cell.length_c   1.000
_cell.angle_alpha   90.00
_cell.angle_beta   90.00
_cell.angle_gamma   90.00
#
_symmetry.space_group_name_H-M   'P 1'
#
loop_
_entity.id
_entity.type
_entity.pdbx_description
1 polymer ?
#
loop_
_entity_poly.entity_id
_entity_poly.type
_entity_poly.pdbx_seq_one_letter_code
_entity_poly.pdbx_strand_id
1 'polypeptide(L)'
;MLYLIGTQHNDLKLEQRLETALDALKPDVILVEGDAKRIAIQARKRRALLREFTGRLLRKGYAKREIPGIFRTFGYRQAVEPRVAFAYAERNRVSAYHLEKSPNPRALAEQTIAFERQRIIDVPPRALAAVLRPEFFASEAEFQRTVDRGYIDFAREYASKRSKARVALLDAHAPTIVGERDRLMERTVRDKIRGTTVAIAGAIHLYQDEQGRTLYERVKDLRPLRTLASDFSQGINRATAST
;
A
#
# COMPACT_ATOMS: atom_id res chain seq x y z
N MET A 1 18.34 -11.83 6.59
CA MET A 1 16.94 -11.95 7.04
C MET A 1 16.09 -11.01 6.19
N LEU A 2 14.99 -11.49 5.61
CA LEU A 2 14.06 -10.65 4.84
C LEU A 2 12.76 -10.45 5.63
N TYR A 3 12.38 -9.20 5.87
CA TYR A 3 11.08 -8.82 6.42
C TYR A 3 10.22 -8.22 5.31
N LEU A 4 9.00 -8.73 5.14
CA LEU A 4 7.97 -8.11 4.30
C LEU A 4 6.97 -7.41 5.21
N ILE A 5 6.91 -6.08 5.14
CA ILE A 5 5.97 -5.25 5.89
C ILE A 5 4.82 -4.84 4.97
N GLY A 6 3.62 -5.33 5.31
CA GLY A 6 2.37 -5.02 4.62
C GLY A 6 1.75 -3.71 5.12
N THR A 7 1.46 -2.77 4.22
CA THR A 7 0.78 -1.51 4.53
C THR A 7 -0.65 -1.49 4.01
N GLN A 8 -1.48 -0.64 4.60
CA GLN A 8 -2.79 -0.30 4.06
C GLN A 8 -2.84 1.13 3.54
N HIS A 9 -3.54 1.30 2.42
CA HIS A 9 -3.88 2.62 1.92
C HIS A 9 -4.69 3.41 2.96
N ASN A 10 -4.42 4.71 3.05
CA ASN A 10 -5.10 5.67 3.90
C ASN A 10 -4.91 5.49 5.42
N ASP A 11 -3.95 4.67 5.86
CA ASP A 11 -3.63 4.56 7.28
C ASP A 11 -3.06 5.87 7.84
N LEU A 12 -3.80 6.51 8.75
CA LEU A 12 -3.41 7.81 9.34
C LEU A 12 -2.20 7.65 10.27
N LYS A 13 -1.98 6.45 10.81
CA LYS A 13 -0.88 6.12 11.70
C LYS A 13 0.32 5.48 10.99
N LEU A 14 0.27 5.36 9.66
CA LEU A 14 1.27 4.62 8.89
C LEU A 14 2.70 5.10 9.11
N GLU A 15 2.90 6.42 9.19
CA GLU A 15 4.22 7.02 9.41
C GLU A 15 4.84 6.56 10.72
N GLN A 16 4.15 6.77 11.83
CA GLN A 16 4.59 6.32 13.16
C GLN A 16 4.84 4.81 13.20
N ARG A 17 3.95 4.02 12.57
CA ARG A 17 4.07 2.56 12.49
C ARG A 17 5.33 2.13 11.75
N LEU A 18 5.61 2.74 10.61
CA LEU A 18 6.80 2.43 9.81
C LEU A 18 8.08 2.88 10.51
N GLU A 19 8.10 4.06 11.15
CA GLU A 19 9.25 4.48 11.95
C GLU A 19 9.53 3.49 13.09
N THR A 20 8.49 3.11 13.85
CA THR A 20 8.61 2.12 14.93
C THR A 20 9.10 0.77 14.41
N ALA A 21 8.60 0.32 13.25
CA ALA A 21 9.04 -0.92 12.63
C ALA A 21 10.51 -0.87 12.21
N LEU A 22 10.95 0.22 11.59
CA LEU A 22 12.32 0.39 11.13
C LEU A 22 13.29 0.51 12.32
N ASP A 23 12.92 1.25 13.38
CA ASP A 23 13.71 1.33 14.62
C ASP A 23 13.83 -0.03 15.33
N ALA A 24 12.76 -0.82 15.35
CA ALA A 24 12.76 -2.15 15.95
C ALA A 24 13.61 -3.15 15.14
N LEU A 25 13.48 -3.13 13.82
CA LEU A 25 14.13 -4.12 12.95
C LEU A 25 15.58 -3.77 12.58
N LYS A 26 15.97 -2.49 12.69
CA LYS A 26 17.32 -1.97 12.37
C LYS A 26 17.84 -2.51 11.03
N PRO A 27 17.20 -2.17 9.90
CA PRO A 27 17.56 -2.71 8.60
C PRO A 27 18.92 -2.23 8.09
N ASP A 28 19.66 -3.12 7.44
CA ASP A 28 20.82 -2.78 6.61
C ASP A 28 20.39 -2.25 5.23
N VAL A 29 19.23 -2.71 4.76
CA VAL A 29 18.62 -2.32 3.49
C VAL A 29 17.11 -2.15 3.64
N ILE A 30 16.59 -1.04 3.12
CA ILE A 30 15.17 -0.79 2.98
C ILE A 30 14.79 -0.85 1.51
N LEU A 31 13.76 -1.63 1.19
CA LEU A 31 13.16 -1.69 -0.13
C LEU A 31 11.72 -1.19 0.00
N VAL A 32 11.29 -0.27 -0.84
CA VAL A 32 9.96 0.34 -0.70
C VAL A 32 9.19 0.37 -2.01
N GLU A 33 7.91 -0.02 -1.94
CA GLU A 33 7.01 -0.10 -3.09
C GLU A 33 6.98 1.21 -3.88
N GLY A 34 6.87 1.06 -5.20
CA GLY A 34 6.82 2.14 -6.15
C GLY A 34 8.14 2.47 -6.82
N ASP A 35 8.05 3.39 -7.77
CA ASP A 35 9.11 3.88 -8.65
C ASP A 35 9.04 5.41 -8.58
N ALA A 36 10.14 6.11 -8.30
CA ALA A 36 10.18 7.56 -8.17
C ALA A 36 9.54 8.29 -9.36
N LYS A 37 9.86 7.86 -10.59
CA LYS A 37 9.32 8.47 -11.82
C LYS A 37 7.83 8.19 -11.95
N ARG A 38 7.40 6.95 -11.66
CA ARG A 38 5.97 6.58 -11.68
C ARG A 38 5.18 7.40 -10.66
N ILE A 39 5.67 7.51 -9.43
CA ILE A 39 5.05 8.26 -8.34
C ILE A 39 4.87 9.74 -8.76
N ALA A 40 5.90 10.36 -9.33
CA ALA A 40 5.82 11.74 -9.82
C ALA A 40 4.78 11.91 -10.94
N ILE A 41 4.73 10.98 -11.91
CA ILE A 41 3.74 11.02 -13.01
C ILE A 41 2.32 10.83 -12.47
N GLN A 42 2.12 9.85 -11.58
CA GLN A 42 0.82 9.58 -10.95
C GLN A 42 0.34 10.79 -10.16
N ALA A 43 1.20 11.43 -9.35
CA ALA A 43 0.86 12.62 -8.58
C ALA A 43 0.34 13.76 -9.49
N ARG A 44 0.99 14.00 -10.64
CA ARG A 44 0.53 14.99 -11.63
C ARG A 44 -0.81 14.63 -12.24
N LYS A 45 -1.00 13.38 -12.69
CA LYS A 45 -2.23 12.93 -13.35
C LYS A 45 -3.41 12.83 -12.38
N ARG A 46 -3.20 12.39 -11.13
CA ARG A 46 -4.24 12.34 -10.09
C ARG A 46 -4.81 13.71 -9.77
N ARG A 47 -4.02 14.79 -9.78
CA ARG A 47 -4.57 16.15 -9.61
C ARG A 47 -5.61 16.50 -10.68
N ALA A 48 -5.41 16.08 -11.92
CA ALA A 48 -6.40 16.26 -12.98
C ALA A 48 -7.65 15.41 -12.72
N LEU A 49 -7.45 14.14 -12.34
CA LEU A 49 -8.54 13.22 -12.01
C LEU A 49 -9.39 13.71 -10.83
N LEU A 50 -8.76 14.28 -9.79
CA LEU A 50 -9.45 14.84 -8.63
C LEU A 50 -10.28 16.07 -8.97
N ARG A 51 -9.78 16.93 -9.88
CA ARG A 51 -10.56 18.08 -10.39
C ARG A 51 -11.77 17.62 -11.18
N GLU A 52 -11.60 16.62 -12.06
CA GLU A 52 -12.70 16.01 -12.80
C GLU A 52 -13.74 15.40 -11.85
N PHE A 53 -13.28 14.63 -10.86
CA PHE A 53 -14.16 13.99 -9.90
C PHE A 53 -14.95 15.02 -9.07
N THR A 54 -14.29 16.08 -8.62
CA THR A 54 -14.93 17.21 -7.93
C THR A 54 -16.02 17.85 -8.78
N GLY A 55 -15.74 18.09 -10.06
CA GLY A 55 -16.74 18.61 -11.00
C GLY A 55 -17.95 17.68 -11.15
N ARG A 56 -17.74 16.36 -11.17
CA ARG A 56 -18.84 15.38 -11.21
C ARG A 56 -19.67 15.39 -9.94
N LEU A 57 -19.05 15.51 -8.75
CA LEU A 57 -19.78 15.60 -7.48
C LEU A 57 -20.62 16.87 -7.38
N LEU A 58 -20.05 18.02 -7.75
CA LEU A 58 -20.77 19.30 -7.75
C LEU A 58 -22.00 19.26 -8.69
N ARG A 59 -21.86 18.72 -9.90
CA ARG A 59 -22.99 18.56 -10.85
C ARG A 59 -24.09 17.63 -10.33
N LYS A 60 -23.77 16.74 -9.38
CA LYS A 60 -24.73 15.83 -8.74
C LYS A 60 -25.34 16.42 -7.45
N GLY A 61 -25.08 17.69 -7.14
CA GLY A 61 -25.68 18.40 -6.01
C GLY A 61 -24.94 18.25 -4.67
N TYR A 62 -23.73 17.70 -4.65
CA TYR A 62 -22.92 17.68 -3.43
C TYR A 62 -22.40 19.09 -3.10
N ALA A 63 -22.44 19.47 -1.83
CA ALA A 63 -22.00 20.79 -1.41
C ALA A 63 -20.47 20.88 -1.39
N LYS A 64 -19.93 22.02 -1.85
CA LYS A 64 -18.48 22.27 -1.94
C LYS A 64 -17.73 22.03 -0.62
N ARG A 65 -18.38 22.26 0.52
CA ARG A 65 -17.84 22.05 1.88
C ARG A 65 -17.58 20.58 2.23
N GLU A 66 -18.22 19.66 1.52
CA GLU A 66 -18.12 18.22 1.77
C GLU A 66 -17.11 17.52 0.84
N ILE A 67 -16.45 18.28 -0.03
CA ILE A 67 -15.46 17.79 -0.99
C ILE A 67 -14.04 17.76 -0.38
N PRO A 68 -13.63 18.68 0.52
CA PRO A 68 -12.32 18.63 1.17
C PRO A 68 -11.99 17.32 1.89
N GLY A 69 -12.92 16.64 2.58
CA GLY A 69 -12.64 15.31 3.15
C GLY A 69 -12.38 14.22 2.13
N ILE A 70 -12.99 14.33 0.94
CA ILE A 70 -12.74 13.43 -0.19
C ILE A 70 -11.32 13.68 -0.75
N PHE A 71 -10.90 14.95 -0.83
CA PHE A 71 -9.52 15.30 -1.15
C PHE A 71 -8.54 14.87 -0.06
N ARG A 72 -8.97 14.85 1.21
CA ARG A 72 -8.17 14.24 2.27
C ARG A 72 -8.04 12.74 2.04
N THR A 73 -9.06 11.96 1.72
CA THR A 73 -8.83 10.51 1.52
C THR A 73 -8.12 10.17 0.20
N PHE A 74 -8.32 10.92 -0.88
CA PHE A 74 -7.57 10.70 -2.12
C PHE A 74 -6.18 11.35 -2.17
N GLY A 75 -5.99 12.41 -1.39
CA GLY A 75 -4.76 13.19 -1.28
C GLY A 75 -3.93 12.87 -0.05
N TYR A 76 -4.50 12.19 0.96
CA TYR A 76 -3.75 11.77 2.14
C TYR A 76 -2.73 10.73 1.70
N ARG A 77 -1.49 11.12 1.95
CA ARG A 77 -0.38 10.20 2.16
C ARG A 77 0.00 9.39 0.93
N GLN A 78 -0.05 10.03 -0.25
CA GLN A 78 0.75 9.55 -1.37
C GLN A 78 2.21 9.45 -0.93
N ALA A 79 2.84 8.34 -1.27
CA ALA A 79 4.26 8.15 -1.07
C ALA A 79 4.69 8.26 0.42
N VAL A 80 3.82 7.93 1.39
CA VAL A 80 4.24 7.88 2.80
C VAL A 80 5.28 6.81 3.03
N GLU A 81 5.07 5.61 2.48
CA GLU A 81 6.03 4.52 2.56
C GLU A 81 7.42 4.96 2.07
N PRO A 82 7.58 5.46 0.81
CA PRO A 82 8.89 5.89 0.35
C PRO A 82 9.40 7.12 1.12
N ARG A 83 8.56 8.10 1.48
CA ARG A 83 9.01 9.25 2.28
C ARG A 83 9.64 8.82 3.60
N VAL A 84 8.97 7.94 4.35
CA VAL A 84 9.46 7.45 5.65
C VAL A 84 10.70 6.58 5.46
N ALA A 85 10.69 5.68 4.47
CA ALA A 85 11.82 4.80 4.16
C ALA A 85 13.10 5.58 3.82
N PHE A 86 13.01 6.56 2.91
CA PHE A 86 14.18 7.36 2.51
C PHE A 86 14.65 8.31 3.61
N ALA A 87 13.74 8.92 4.37
CA ALA A 87 14.10 9.78 5.51
C ALA A 87 14.80 8.98 6.62
N TYR A 88 14.31 7.78 6.94
CA TYR A 88 14.96 6.87 7.87
C TYR A 88 16.36 6.48 7.38
N ALA A 89 16.45 6.15 6.09
CA ALA A 89 17.69 5.70 5.47
C ALA A 89 18.79 6.77 5.52
N GLU A 90 18.43 8.01 5.21
CA GLU A 90 19.31 9.17 5.33
C GLU A 90 19.77 9.37 6.78
N ARG A 91 18.84 9.39 7.74
CA ARG A 91 19.13 9.60 9.18
C ARG A 91 20.06 8.54 9.76
N ASN A 92 19.87 7.28 9.37
CA ASN A 92 20.60 6.14 9.93
C ASN A 92 21.75 5.65 9.03
N ARG A 93 22.01 6.31 7.90
CA ARG A 93 23.03 5.93 6.92
C ARG A 93 22.87 4.49 6.39
N VAL A 94 21.63 4.05 6.20
CA VAL A 94 21.31 2.73 5.62
C VAL A 94 20.89 2.89 4.16
N SER A 95 20.97 1.83 3.35
CA SER A 95 20.61 1.92 1.93
C SER A 95 19.11 1.79 1.73
N ALA A 96 18.50 2.67 0.93
CA ALA A 96 17.10 2.55 0.53
C ALA A 96 16.92 2.50 -0.99
N TYR A 97 16.01 1.64 -1.47
CA TYR A 97 15.73 1.47 -2.89
C TYR A 97 14.23 1.33 -3.15
N HIS A 98 13.81 1.82 -4.31
CA HIS A 98 12.50 1.52 -4.87
C HIS A 98 12.42 0.06 -5.31
N LEU A 99 11.39 -0.67 -4.87
CA LEU A 99 11.12 -2.07 -5.20
C LEU A 99 10.71 -2.23 -6.67
N GLU A 100 9.93 -1.29 -7.20
CA GLU A 100 9.51 -1.31 -8.59
C GLU A 100 10.46 -0.46 -9.42
N LYS A 101 11.19 -1.08 -10.35
CA LYS A 101 11.90 -0.36 -11.40
C LYS A 101 11.27 -0.72 -12.73
N SER A 102 10.30 0.07 -13.16
CA SER A 102 9.62 -0.20 -14.41
C SER A 102 10.47 0.24 -15.59
N PRO A 103 10.62 -0.58 -16.65
CA PRO A 103 11.20 -0.11 -17.90
C PRO A 103 10.33 0.96 -18.57
N ASN A 104 9.02 1.01 -18.25
CA ASN A 104 8.10 2.01 -18.75
C ASN A 104 7.21 2.58 -17.62
N PRO A 105 7.77 3.47 -16.77
CA PRO A 105 7.06 4.01 -15.61
C PRO A 105 5.83 4.85 -16.00
N ARG A 106 5.84 5.42 -17.21
CA ARG A 106 4.70 6.19 -17.74
C ARG A 106 3.51 5.30 -18.05
N ALA A 107 3.73 4.18 -18.74
CA ALA A 107 2.66 3.24 -19.07
C ALA A 107 2.00 2.67 -17.80
N LEU A 108 2.80 2.26 -16.80
CA LEU A 108 2.25 1.79 -15.52
C LEU A 108 1.49 2.89 -14.78
N ALA A 109 1.99 4.14 -14.79
CA ALA A 109 1.27 5.26 -14.22
C ALA A 109 -0.08 5.49 -14.92
N GLU A 110 -0.11 5.43 -16.25
CA GLU A 110 -1.33 5.62 -17.05
C GLU A 110 -2.37 4.51 -16.81
N GLN A 111 -1.94 3.26 -16.73
CA GLN A 111 -2.81 2.13 -16.36
C GLN A 111 -3.39 2.32 -14.96
N THR A 112 -2.57 2.73 -13.99
CA THR A 112 -3.02 2.98 -12.61
C THR A 112 -4.08 4.10 -12.56
N ILE A 113 -3.85 5.20 -13.29
CA ILE A 113 -4.79 6.32 -13.37
C ILE A 113 -6.08 5.92 -14.09
N ALA A 114 -5.99 5.15 -15.18
CA ALA A 114 -7.16 4.66 -15.91
C ALA A 114 -8.03 3.77 -15.00
N PHE A 115 -7.39 2.90 -14.22
CA PHE A 115 -8.08 2.07 -13.24
C PHE A 115 -8.76 2.89 -12.13
N GLU A 116 -8.07 3.87 -11.56
CA GLU A 116 -8.66 4.78 -10.57
C GLU A 116 -9.84 5.55 -11.15
N ARG A 117 -9.72 6.04 -12.39
CA ARG A 117 -10.79 6.73 -13.10
C ARG A 117 -11.99 5.81 -13.30
N GLN A 118 -11.77 4.55 -13.71
CA GLN A 118 -12.83 3.56 -13.88
C GLN A 118 -13.56 3.30 -12.55
N ARG A 119 -12.82 3.10 -11.44
CA ARG A 119 -13.42 2.98 -10.10
C ARG A 119 -14.27 4.19 -9.71
N ILE A 120 -13.81 5.40 -10.05
CA ILE A 120 -14.55 6.64 -9.83
C ILE A 120 -15.81 6.74 -10.71
N ILE A 121 -15.83 6.09 -11.88
CA ILE A 121 -16.98 6.06 -12.79
C ILE A 121 -18.01 5.04 -12.31
N ASP A 122 -17.57 3.82 -12.01
CA ASP A 122 -18.43 2.65 -11.76
C ASP A 122 -19.03 2.64 -10.36
N VAL A 123 -18.32 3.19 -9.37
CA VAL A 123 -18.84 3.23 -8.01
C VAL A 123 -19.81 4.41 -7.87
N PRO A 124 -21.07 4.19 -7.44
CA PRO A 124 -22.02 5.27 -7.18
C PRO A 124 -21.38 6.32 -6.26
N PRO A 125 -21.51 7.63 -6.54
CA PRO A 125 -20.90 8.67 -5.72
C PRO A 125 -21.17 8.58 -4.22
N ARG A 126 -22.32 8.01 -3.81
CA ARG A 126 -22.63 7.72 -2.40
C ARG A 126 -21.77 6.59 -1.83
N ALA A 127 -21.57 5.50 -2.57
CA ALA A 127 -20.68 4.40 -2.18
C ALA A 127 -19.21 4.85 -2.22
N LEU A 128 -18.83 5.68 -3.19
CA LEU A 128 -17.48 6.24 -3.26
C LEU A 128 -17.26 7.23 -2.11
N ALA A 129 -18.24 8.09 -1.79
CA ALA A 129 -18.14 9.02 -0.66
C ALA A 129 -18.13 8.29 0.70
N ALA A 130 -18.88 7.19 0.87
CA ALA A 130 -18.82 6.35 2.06
C ALA A 130 -17.45 5.69 2.27
N VAL A 131 -16.74 5.37 1.20
CA VAL A 131 -15.37 4.82 1.24
C VAL A 131 -14.31 5.93 1.40
N LEU A 132 -14.64 7.19 1.11
CA LEU A 132 -13.67 8.27 0.92
C LEU A 132 -13.90 9.53 1.77
N ARG A 133 -14.85 9.53 2.69
CA ARG A 133 -14.96 10.62 3.66
C ARG A 133 -14.63 10.09 5.04
N PRO A 134 -13.58 10.63 5.70
CA PRO A 134 -13.46 10.55 7.15
C PRO A 134 -14.67 11.21 7.84
N GLU A 135 -15.45 12.01 7.11
CA GLU A 135 -16.66 12.73 7.53
C GLU A 135 -17.95 11.86 7.52
N PHE A 136 -17.96 10.69 6.88
CA PHE A 136 -19.03 9.68 7.06
C PHE A 136 -18.79 8.79 8.27
N PHE A 137 -17.56 8.81 8.78
CA PHE A 137 -17.24 8.36 10.11
C PHE A 137 -17.49 9.53 11.06
N ALA A 138 -18.00 9.28 12.25
CA ALA A 138 -18.26 10.31 13.24
C ALA A 138 -16.98 11.04 13.69
N SER A 139 -15.79 10.50 13.38
CA SER A 139 -14.48 11.07 13.72
C SER A 139 -13.31 10.40 12.97
N GLU A 140 -12.13 11.04 12.95
CA GLU A 140 -10.87 10.43 12.53
C GLU A 140 -10.57 9.11 13.27
N ALA A 141 -10.96 9.03 14.55
CA ALA A 141 -10.80 7.82 15.35
C ALA A 141 -11.62 6.65 14.80
N GLU A 142 -12.83 6.89 14.30
CA GLU A 142 -13.67 5.85 13.71
C GLU A 142 -13.17 5.44 12.31
N PHE A 143 -12.68 6.39 11.52
CA PHE A 143 -11.99 6.08 10.27
C PHE A 143 -10.76 5.19 10.52
N GLN A 144 -9.91 5.54 11.50
CA GLN A 144 -8.75 4.73 11.85
C GLN A 144 -9.14 3.34 12.36
N ARG A 145 -10.24 3.20 13.13
CA ARG A 145 -10.76 1.88 13.52
C ARG A 145 -11.11 1.02 12.31
N THR A 146 -11.60 1.60 11.22
CA THR A 146 -11.91 0.87 9.99
C THR A 146 -10.64 0.39 9.27
N VAL A 147 -9.61 1.24 9.21
CA VAL A 147 -8.28 0.83 8.74
C VAL A 147 -7.71 -0.30 9.60
N ASP A 148 -7.76 -0.15 10.92
CA ASP A 148 -7.25 -1.15 11.86
C ASP A 148 -8.00 -2.49 11.74
N ARG A 149 -9.34 -2.46 11.55
CA ARG A 149 -10.13 -3.65 11.21
C ARG A 149 -9.68 -4.28 9.91
N GLY A 150 -9.40 -3.47 8.89
CA GLY A 150 -8.84 -3.96 7.64
C GLY A 150 -7.56 -4.76 7.87
N TYR A 151 -6.61 -4.25 8.67
CA TYR A 151 -5.39 -4.98 9.00
C TYR A 151 -5.68 -6.30 9.74
N ILE A 152 -6.64 -6.32 10.67
CA ILE A 152 -7.09 -7.55 11.34
C ILE A 152 -7.64 -8.56 10.33
N ASP A 153 -8.43 -8.10 9.36
CA ASP A 153 -8.95 -8.96 8.30
C ASP A 153 -7.81 -9.52 7.43
N PHE A 154 -6.82 -8.70 7.05
CA PHE A 154 -5.60 -9.17 6.37
C PHE A 154 -4.87 -10.24 7.20
N ALA A 155 -4.70 -10.03 8.50
CA ALA A 155 -4.02 -10.97 9.39
C ALA A 155 -4.76 -12.32 9.51
N ARG A 156 -6.09 -12.28 9.63
CA ARG A 156 -6.94 -13.49 9.65
C ARG A 156 -6.85 -14.23 8.32
N GLU A 157 -6.86 -13.50 7.21
CA GLU A 157 -6.71 -14.09 5.88
C GLU A 157 -5.34 -14.75 5.69
N TYR A 158 -4.23 -14.14 6.14
CA TYR A 158 -2.90 -14.76 6.13
C TYR A 158 -2.86 -16.09 6.88
N ALA A 159 -3.52 -16.16 8.03
CA ALA A 159 -3.51 -17.34 8.89
C ALA A 159 -4.36 -18.49 8.34
N SER A 160 -5.42 -18.19 7.57
CA SER A 160 -6.46 -19.17 7.25
C SER A 160 -6.21 -20.04 6.01
N LYS A 161 -5.12 -19.83 5.24
CA LYS A 161 -4.86 -20.47 3.92
C LYS A 161 -6.04 -20.37 2.92
N ARG A 162 -7.09 -19.59 3.24
CA ARG A 162 -8.31 -19.41 2.44
C ARG A 162 -8.36 -17.97 1.93
N SER A 163 -7.43 -17.62 1.06
CA SER A 163 -7.38 -16.31 0.42
C SER A 163 -8.38 -16.14 -0.74
N LYS A 164 -9.31 -17.08 -0.97
CA LYS A 164 -10.18 -17.11 -2.17
C LYS A 164 -10.97 -15.82 -2.43
N ALA A 165 -11.48 -15.13 -1.40
CA ALA A 165 -12.30 -13.93 -1.59
C ALA A 165 -11.49 -12.69 -2.04
N ARG A 166 -10.24 -12.56 -1.59
CA ARG A 166 -9.34 -11.45 -1.98
C ARG A 166 -8.43 -11.81 -3.14
N VAL A 167 -8.18 -13.11 -3.35
CA VAL A 167 -7.68 -13.67 -4.60
C VAL A 167 -8.67 -13.43 -5.74
N ALA A 168 -9.99 -13.39 -5.50
CA ALA A 168 -10.95 -12.96 -6.53
C ALA A 168 -10.85 -11.44 -6.86
N LEU A 169 -10.53 -10.62 -5.86
CA LEU A 169 -10.23 -9.18 -6.02
C LEU A 169 -8.89 -8.97 -6.76
N LEU A 170 -7.94 -9.89 -6.55
CA LEU A 170 -6.78 -10.06 -7.41
C LEU A 170 -7.25 -10.51 -8.80
N ASP A 171 -7.96 -11.61 -9.01
CA ASP A 171 -8.33 -12.15 -10.32
C ASP A 171 -9.12 -11.16 -11.21
N ALA A 172 -9.94 -10.28 -10.63
CA ALA A 172 -10.60 -9.19 -11.36
C ALA A 172 -9.64 -8.08 -11.87
N HIS A 173 -8.42 -8.01 -11.31
CA HIS A 173 -7.46 -6.90 -11.48
C HIS A 173 -5.96 -7.32 -11.61
N ALA A 174 -5.61 -8.61 -11.55
CA ALA A 174 -4.27 -9.09 -11.15
C ALA A 174 -3.30 -9.55 -12.24
N PRO A 175 -3.70 -10.00 -13.45
CA PRO A 175 -2.68 -10.54 -14.35
C PRO A 175 -1.65 -9.48 -14.77
N THR A 176 -2.07 -8.22 -14.92
CA THR A 176 -1.22 -7.15 -15.47
C THR A 176 -0.72 -6.16 -14.42
N ILE A 177 -1.47 -5.86 -13.35
CA ILE A 177 -1.06 -4.85 -12.37
C ILE A 177 -0.30 -5.48 -11.19
N VAL A 178 -0.84 -6.49 -10.52
CA VAL A 178 -0.13 -7.08 -9.36
C VAL A 178 0.92 -8.07 -9.81
N GLY A 179 0.59 -9.00 -10.74
CA GLY A 179 1.55 -10.02 -11.18
C GLY A 179 2.85 -9.46 -11.76
N GLU A 180 2.76 -8.44 -12.63
CA GLU A 180 3.93 -7.82 -13.25
C GLU A 180 4.70 -6.90 -12.29
N ARG A 181 3.99 -6.14 -11.43
CA ARG A 181 4.66 -5.36 -10.37
C ARG A 181 5.44 -6.27 -9.43
N ASP A 182 4.85 -7.38 -9.02
CA ASP A 182 5.47 -8.30 -8.08
C ASP A 182 6.69 -9.02 -8.69
N ARG A 183 6.72 -9.23 -10.01
CA ARG A 183 7.94 -9.66 -10.73
C ARG A 183 9.05 -8.62 -10.68
N LEU A 184 8.71 -7.35 -10.90
CA LEU A 184 9.70 -6.26 -10.80
C LEU A 184 10.22 -6.12 -9.37
N MET A 185 9.33 -6.24 -8.38
CA MET A 185 9.67 -6.22 -6.96
C MET A 185 10.56 -7.41 -6.58
N GLU A 186 10.21 -8.62 -7.02
CA GLU A 186 11.02 -9.82 -6.80
C GLU A 186 12.46 -9.62 -7.30
N ARG A 187 12.64 -9.12 -8.53
CA ARG A 187 13.96 -8.85 -9.09
C ARG A 187 14.78 -7.92 -8.20
N THR A 188 14.17 -6.83 -7.73
CA THR A 188 14.84 -5.87 -6.85
C THR A 188 15.15 -6.47 -5.48
N VAL A 189 14.24 -7.26 -4.90
CA VAL A 189 14.51 -7.98 -3.64
C VAL A 189 15.73 -8.88 -3.80
N ARG A 190 15.76 -9.71 -4.85
CA ARG A 190 16.87 -10.65 -5.09
C ARG A 190 18.20 -9.93 -5.35
N ASP A 191 18.17 -8.80 -6.05
CA ASP A 191 19.36 -7.98 -6.33
C ASP A 191 19.91 -7.24 -5.09
N LYS A 192 19.04 -6.85 -4.16
CA LYS A 192 19.41 -5.95 -3.05
C LYS A 192 19.43 -6.61 -1.67
N ILE A 193 18.94 -7.84 -1.54
CA ILE A 193 18.90 -8.54 -0.26
C ILE A 193 20.31 -8.74 0.31
N ARG A 194 20.50 -8.24 1.53
CA ARG A 194 21.70 -8.46 2.36
C ARG A 194 21.39 -8.10 3.80
N GLY A 195 22.08 -8.74 4.75
CA GLY A 195 21.88 -8.51 6.18
C GLY A 195 20.40 -8.60 6.57
N THR A 196 19.93 -7.67 7.39
CA THR A 196 18.51 -7.40 7.62
C THR A 196 17.96 -6.52 6.51
N THR A 197 17.16 -7.10 5.62
CA THR A 197 16.46 -6.37 4.55
C THR A 197 14.98 -6.24 4.92
N VAL A 198 14.46 -5.01 4.89
CA VAL A 198 13.05 -4.71 5.12
C VAL A 198 12.42 -4.24 3.82
N ALA A 199 11.47 -5.00 3.29
CA ALA A 199 10.67 -4.63 2.12
C ALA A 199 9.28 -4.14 2.55
N ILE A 200 8.94 -2.92 2.20
CA ILE A 200 7.68 -2.24 2.54
C ILE A 200 6.79 -2.19 1.30
N ALA A 201 5.64 -2.85 1.35
CA ALA A 201 4.66 -2.87 0.27
C ALA A 201 3.24 -2.98 0.82
N GLY A 202 2.23 -2.71 0.00
CA GLY A 202 0.83 -2.93 0.34
C GLY A 202 0.60 -4.38 0.75
N ALA A 203 -0.24 -4.58 1.76
CA ALA A 203 -0.50 -5.89 2.37
C ALA A 203 -0.98 -6.95 1.36
N ILE A 204 -1.54 -6.53 0.23
CA ILE A 204 -1.93 -7.45 -0.86
C ILE A 204 -0.75 -8.25 -1.43
N HIS A 205 0.47 -7.70 -1.42
CA HIS A 205 1.68 -8.32 -1.97
C HIS A 205 2.23 -9.45 -1.09
N LEU A 206 1.73 -9.58 0.15
CA LEU A 206 2.21 -10.54 1.13
C LEU A 206 1.35 -11.81 1.20
N TYR A 207 0.27 -11.87 0.42
CA TYR A 207 -0.65 -12.99 0.43
C TYR A 207 -0.02 -14.27 -0.12
N GLN A 208 -0.49 -15.40 0.41
CA GLN A 208 -0.34 -16.68 -0.26
C GLN A 208 -1.33 -16.74 -1.42
N ASP A 209 -0.80 -16.99 -2.60
CA ASP A 209 -1.56 -17.16 -3.84
C ASP A 209 -1.11 -18.47 -4.47
N GLU A 210 -2.05 -19.39 -4.68
CA GLU A 210 -1.76 -20.71 -5.25
C GLU A 210 -1.15 -20.62 -6.66
N GLN A 211 -1.39 -19.50 -7.36
CA GLN A 211 -0.80 -19.22 -8.67
C GLN A 211 0.60 -18.56 -8.59
N GLY A 212 1.11 -18.30 -7.39
CA GLY A 212 2.44 -17.75 -7.16
C GLY A 212 2.65 -16.33 -7.67
N ARG A 213 1.58 -15.51 -7.75
CA ARG A 213 1.67 -14.18 -8.39
C ARG A 213 2.16 -13.09 -7.45
N THR A 214 1.96 -13.24 -6.14
CA THR A 214 2.31 -12.26 -5.11
C THR A 214 3.81 -12.23 -4.82
N LEU A 215 4.30 -11.11 -4.31
CA LEU A 215 5.70 -10.95 -3.90
C LEU A 215 6.11 -12.01 -2.87
N TYR A 216 5.26 -12.29 -1.87
CA TYR A 216 5.56 -13.33 -0.88
C TYR A 216 5.80 -14.69 -1.51
N GLU A 217 4.92 -15.15 -2.41
CA GLU A 217 5.09 -16.45 -3.05
C GLU A 217 6.34 -16.49 -3.94
N ARG A 218 6.65 -15.38 -4.60
CA ARG A 218 7.83 -15.23 -5.45
C ARG A 218 9.15 -15.28 -4.70
N VAL A 219 9.17 -14.87 -3.43
CA VAL A 219 10.38 -14.84 -2.59
C VAL A 219 10.32 -15.80 -1.42
N LYS A 220 9.37 -16.75 -1.41
CA LYS A 220 9.16 -17.67 -0.28
C LYS A 220 10.37 -18.57 0.00
N ASP A 221 11.16 -18.85 -1.04
CA ASP A 221 12.44 -19.56 -0.94
C ASP A 221 13.44 -18.83 -0.05
N LEU A 222 13.36 -17.49 0.03
CA LEU A 222 14.15 -16.66 0.93
C LEU A 222 13.65 -16.67 2.38
N ARG A 223 12.60 -17.46 2.67
CA ARG A 223 11.94 -17.61 3.98
C ARG A 223 11.63 -16.26 4.66
N PRO A 224 10.91 -15.35 3.97
CA PRO A 224 10.62 -14.03 4.51
C PRO A 224 9.73 -14.10 5.75
N LEU A 225 10.01 -13.24 6.73
CA LEU A 225 9.10 -12.96 7.84
C LEU A 225 8.07 -11.91 7.38
N ARG A 226 6.79 -12.26 7.46
CA ARG A 226 5.69 -11.36 7.10
C ARG A 226 5.14 -10.67 8.35
N THR A 227 4.90 -9.39 8.25
CA THR A 227 4.24 -8.62 9.31
C THR A 227 3.43 -7.49 8.69
N LEU A 228 2.43 -7.00 9.42
CA LEU A 228 1.67 -5.81 9.03
C LEU A 228 2.21 -4.60 9.77
N ALA A 229 2.19 -3.43 9.13
CA ALA A 229 2.60 -2.19 9.80
C ALA A 229 1.80 -1.93 11.10
N SER A 230 0.55 -2.42 11.17
CA SER A 230 -0.27 -2.35 12.39
C SER A 230 0.31 -3.09 13.59
N ASP A 231 1.16 -4.09 13.37
CA ASP A 231 1.73 -4.92 14.46
C ASP A 231 2.69 -4.09 15.34
N PHE A 232 3.19 -2.96 14.80
CA PHE A 232 4.10 -2.04 15.48
C PHE A 232 3.38 -0.87 16.17
N SER A 233 2.04 -0.87 16.21
CA SER A 233 1.23 0.23 16.81
C SER A 233 1.07 0.13 18.32
N GLN A 234 1.38 -1.03 18.87
CA GLN A 234 1.31 -1.32 20.29
C GLN A 234 2.72 -1.77 20.66
N GLY A 235 3.23 -1.41 21.83
CA GLY A 235 4.53 -1.88 22.34
C GLY A 235 4.54 -3.39 22.60
N ILE A 236 4.19 -4.17 21.59
CA ILE A 236 4.02 -5.61 21.62
C ILE A 236 5.28 -6.19 21.00
N ASN A 237 6.20 -6.52 21.89
CA ASN A 237 7.00 -7.73 21.77
C ASN A 237 6.06 -8.90 21.46
N ARG A 238 5.77 -9.16 20.19
CA ARG A 238 5.33 -10.47 19.74
C ARG A 238 6.36 -10.98 18.77
N ALA A 239 7.27 -11.77 19.34
CA ALA A 239 7.86 -12.90 18.66
C ALA A 239 6.71 -13.73 18.05
N THR A 240 6.33 -13.42 16.83
CA THR A 240 5.65 -14.36 15.93
C THR A 240 6.59 -14.64 14.78
N ALA A 241 7.75 -15.19 15.15
CA ALA A 241 8.37 -16.25 14.37
C ALA A 241 7.46 -17.47 14.52
N SER A 242 6.40 -17.54 13.72
CA SER A 242 5.71 -18.81 13.50
C SER A 242 6.51 -19.52 12.41
N THR A 243 7.28 -20.51 12.87
CA THR A 243 7.88 -21.62 12.10
C THR A 243 6.94 -22.21 11.07
#